data_AF-A0A220QME4-F1
#
_entry.id   AF-A0A220QME4-F1
#
_cell.length_a   1.000
_cell.length_b   1.000
_cell.length_c   1.000
_cell.angle_alpha   90.00
_cell.angle_beta   90.00
_cell.angle_gamma   90.00
#
_symmetry.space_group_name_H-M   'P 1'
#
loop_
_entity.id
_entity.type
_entity.pdbx_description
1 polymer ?
#
loop_
_entity_poly.entity_id
_entity_poly.type
_entity_poly.pdbx_seq_one_letter_code
_entity_poly.pdbx_strand_id
1 'polypeptide(L)'
;QLISHWLHTHATIEPIVIATNRQLSVLHPIYKLLHPHFRDTMHINALARQTLLNAGGILEQTVFPTKYAMEMTSAAYKDWVLPEQALTADLIKRGVAIEDPESEEGVRLLIQDYPYAVDGLEIWSAIKNWVQEYCTIYYKTDDMIQKDT
;
A
#
# COMPACT_ATOMS: atom_id res chain seq x y z
N GLN A 1 10.00 -6.80 9.31
CA GLN A 1 10.09 -5.50 10.00
C GLN A 1 10.54 -4.39 9.07
N LEU A 2 11.75 -4.44 8.51
CA LEU A 2 12.27 -3.34 7.69
C LEU A 2 11.61 -3.17 6.31
N ILE A 3 11.41 -4.28 5.58
CA ILE A 3 10.91 -4.24 4.20
C ILE A 3 9.39 -4.35 4.18
N SER A 4 8.84 -5.54 4.43
CA SER A 4 7.38 -5.79 4.29
C SER A 4 6.49 -4.96 5.22
N HIS A 5 7.03 -4.42 6.31
CA HIS A 5 6.27 -3.62 7.28
C HIS A 5 6.65 -2.15 7.15
N TRP A 6 7.83 -1.73 7.60
CA TRP A 6 8.22 -0.32 7.52
C TRP A 6 8.21 0.23 6.08
N LEU A 7 8.95 -0.39 5.14
CA LEU A 7 9.05 0.15 3.79
C LEU A 7 7.71 0.06 3.04
N HIS A 8 7.11 -1.13 2.98
CA HIS A 8 5.96 -1.39 2.10
C HIS A 8 4.63 -0.81 2.63
N THR A 9 4.53 -0.44 3.91
CA THR A 9 3.31 0.19 4.46
C THR A 9 3.57 1.59 5.01
N HIS A 10 4.48 1.76 5.97
CA HIS A 10 4.68 3.05 6.62
C HIS A 10 5.28 4.10 5.68
N ALA A 11 6.43 3.78 5.08
CA ALA A 11 7.23 4.74 4.32
C ALA A 11 6.61 5.08 2.96
N THR A 12 5.99 4.11 2.29
CA THR A 12 5.38 4.28 0.97
C THR A 12 4.04 5.02 1.02
N ILE A 13 3.29 4.95 2.12
CA ILE A 13 1.99 5.63 2.25
C ILE A 13 2.13 7.10 2.65
N GLU A 14 3.13 7.48 3.47
CA GLU A 14 3.31 8.87 3.93
C GLU A 14 3.36 9.91 2.78
N PRO A 15 4.05 9.67 1.64
CA PRO A 15 3.99 10.56 0.48
C PRO A 15 2.57 10.75 -0.09
N ILE A 16 1.74 9.70 -0.09
CA ILE A 16 0.34 9.76 -0.56
C ILE A 16 -0.50 10.61 0.39
N VAL A 17 -0.27 10.50 1.70
CA VAL A 17 -0.92 11.37 2.71
C VAL A 17 -0.58 12.83 2.45
N ILE A 18 0.70 13.13 2.25
CA ILE A 18 1.20 14.49 2.01
C ILE A 18 0.60 15.04 0.71
N ALA A 19 0.65 14.28 -0.40
CA ALA A 19 0.11 14.71 -1.68
C ALA A 19 -1.40 14.98 -1.61
N THR A 20 -2.17 14.07 -0.98
CA THR A 20 -3.61 14.22 -0.81
C THR A 20 -3.97 15.51 -0.07
N ASN A 21 -3.32 15.79 1.06
CA ASN A 21 -3.61 17.01 1.84
C ASN A 21 -3.14 18.30 1.15
N ARG A 22 -2.15 18.21 0.25
CA ARG A 22 -1.60 19.39 -0.44
C ARG A 22 -2.33 19.72 -1.72
N GLN A 23 -2.87 18.73 -2.41
CA GLN A 23 -3.41 18.88 -3.77
C GLN A 23 -4.92 18.68 -3.85
N LEU A 24 -5.54 18.01 -2.88
CA LEU A 24 -6.99 17.77 -2.88
C LEU A 24 -7.67 18.55 -1.75
N SER A 25 -8.66 19.37 -2.10
CA SER A 25 -9.51 20.05 -1.12
C SER A 25 -10.21 19.04 -0.21
N VAL A 26 -10.51 19.42 1.04
CA VAL A 26 -11.33 18.61 1.96
C VAL A 26 -12.73 18.29 1.41
N LEU A 27 -13.19 19.03 0.39
CA LEU A 27 -14.44 18.77 -0.32
C LEU A 27 -14.30 17.78 -1.48
N HIS A 28 -13.08 17.54 -1.96
CA HIS A 28 -12.78 16.69 -3.12
C HIS A 28 -13.21 15.23 -2.86
N PRO A 29 -13.86 14.54 -3.82
CA PRO A 29 -14.33 13.17 -3.60
C PRO A 29 -13.20 12.20 -3.27
N ILE A 30 -12.08 12.24 -3.99
CA ILE A 30 -10.91 11.40 -3.70
C ILE A 30 -10.26 11.73 -2.34
N TYR A 31 -10.30 12.99 -1.88
CA TYR A 31 -9.85 13.30 -0.52
C TYR A 31 -10.72 12.56 0.50
N LYS A 32 -12.05 12.62 0.37
CA LYS A 32 -12.99 11.97 1.29
C LYS A 32 -12.85 10.45 1.28
N LEU A 33 -12.59 9.88 0.10
CA LEU A 33 -12.34 8.44 -0.05
C LEU A 33 -11.08 8.00 0.69
N LEU A 34 -9.97 8.72 0.50
CA LEU A 34 -8.66 8.29 1.01
C LEU A 34 -8.40 8.69 2.47
N HIS A 35 -8.90 9.85 2.90
CA HIS A 35 -8.56 10.45 4.19
C HIS A 35 -8.77 9.52 5.41
N PRO A 36 -9.86 8.73 5.51
CA PRO A 36 -10.03 7.78 6.62
C PRO A 36 -8.90 6.75 6.74
N HIS A 37 -8.27 6.37 5.62
CA HIS A 37 -7.19 5.38 5.58
C HIS A 37 -5.83 5.96 6.00
N PHE A 38 -5.72 7.27 6.20
CA PHE A 38 -4.48 7.94 6.61
C PHE A 38 -4.39 8.23 8.09
N ARG A 39 -5.44 7.86 8.85
CA ARG A 39 -5.53 8.12 10.28
C ARG A 39 -4.25 7.66 10.99
N ASP A 40 -3.67 8.57 11.75
CA ASP A 40 -2.46 8.39 12.56
C ASP A 40 -1.18 7.98 11.80
N THR A 41 -1.19 7.84 10.47
CA THR A 41 -0.03 7.41 9.67
C THR A 41 1.18 8.33 9.84
N MET A 42 0.99 9.64 9.68
CA MET A 42 2.08 10.60 9.86
C MET A 42 2.54 10.70 11.32
N HIS A 43 1.62 10.53 12.27
CA HIS A 43 1.94 10.59 13.69
C HIS A 43 2.83 9.40 14.10
N ILE A 44 2.44 8.17 13.75
CA ILE A 44 3.23 6.98 14.06
C ILE A 44 4.57 6.99 13.31
N ASN A 45 4.61 7.47 12.06
CA ASN A 45 5.86 7.59 11.32
C ASN A 45 6.82 8.63 11.94
N ALA A 46 6.31 9.75 12.43
CA ALA A 46 7.11 10.75 13.13
C ALA A 46 7.73 10.15 14.42
N LEU A 47 6.92 9.43 15.21
CA LEU A 47 7.41 8.73 16.40
C LEU A 47 8.44 7.64 16.02
N ALA A 48 8.19 6.85 14.98
CA ALA A 48 9.11 5.84 14.51
C ALA A 48 10.47 6.44 14.12
N ARG A 49 10.48 7.57 13.40
CA ARG A 49 11.73 8.29 13.08
C ARG A 49 12.48 8.79 14.32
N GLN A 50 11.76 9.14 15.39
CA GLN A 50 12.35 9.70 16.61
C GLN A 50 12.89 8.65 17.58
N THR A 51 12.23 7.50 17.71
CA THR A 51 12.50 6.53 18.79
C THR A 51 12.84 5.13 18.31
N LEU A 52 12.35 4.73 17.13
CA LEU A 52 12.49 3.38 16.62
C LEU A 52 13.64 3.26 15.61
N LEU A 53 13.68 4.14 14.61
CA LEU A 53 14.53 4.05 13.43
C LEU A 53 15.78 4.93 13.48
N ASN A 54 15.86 5.82 14.48
CA ASN A 54 17.00 6.70 14.66
C ASN A 54 18.28 5.92 15.00
N ALA A 55 19.43 6.56 14.81
CA ALA A 55 20.71 6.02 15.24
C ALA A 55 20.68 5.72 16.75
N GLY A 56 21.09 4.50 17.13
CA GLY A 56 20.98 4.00 18.50
C GLY A 56 19.54 3.81 18.98
N GLY A 57 18.54 3.87 18.10
CA GLY A 57 17.13 3.60 18.41
C GLY A 57 16.85 2.11 18.59
N ILE A 58 15.59 1.79 18.92
CA ILE A 58 15.18 0.42 19.27
C ILE A 58 15.52 -0.56 18.15
N LEU A 59 15.30 -0.19 16.89
CA LEU A 59 15.50 -1.11 15.77
C LEU A 59 16.99 -1.44 15.61
N GLU A 60 17.88 -0.45 15.60
CA GLU A 60 19.33 -0.70 15.49
C GLU A 60 19.88 -1.56 16.64
N GLN A 61 19.29 -1.48 17.84
CA GLN A 61 19.72 -2.25 19.00
C GLN A 61 19.19 -3.69 19.01
N THR A 62 18.11 -3.98 18.27
CA THR A 62 17.36 -5.25 18.42
C THR A 62 17.32 -6.10 17.16
N VAL A 63 17.65 -5.56 15.98
CA VAL A 63 17.71 -6.34 14.73
C VAL A 63 19.13 -6.51 14.21
N PHE A 64 19.34 -7.62 13.50
CA PHE A 64 20.65 -8.04 12.99
C PHE A 64 21.42 -6.97 12.19
N PRO A 65 20.80 -6.17 11.29
CA PRO A 65 21.54 -5.16 10.51
C PRO A 65 22.15 -4.02 11.33
N THR A 66 21.71 -3.81 12.57
CA THR A 66 22.15 -2.70 13.42
C THR A 66 22.05 -1.34 12.69
N LYS A 67 23.13 -0.55 12.67
CA LYS A 67 23.23 0.75 11.98
C LYS A 67 23.01 0.70 10.46
N TYR A 68 23.03 -0.49 9.86
CA TYR A 68 22.78 -0.68 8.43
C TYR A 68 21.30 -0.95 8.11
N ALA A 69 20.42 -0.96 9.11
CA ALA A 69 19.01 -1.26 8.93
C ALA A 69 18.30 -0.33 7.94
N MET A 70 18.51 0.98 8.05
CA MET A 70 17.83 1.95 7.18
C MET A 70 18.40 1.96 5.76
N GLU A 71 19.70 1.80 5.57
CA GLU A 71 20.29 1.69 4.22
C GLU A 71 19.79 0.43 3.48
N MET A 72 19.55 -0.68 4.18
CA MET A 72 18.95 -1.87 3.58
C MET A 72 17.55 -1.60 3.03
N THR A 73 16.74 -0.80 3.74
CA THR A 73 15.41 -0.41 3.22
C THR A 73 15.50 0.46 1.98
N SER A 74 16.46 1.40 1.94
CA SER A 74 16.74 2.22 0.76
C SER A 74 17.21 1.37 -0.43
N ALA A 75 18.09 0.39 -0.19
CA ALA A 75 18.52 -0.54 -1.22
C ALA A 75 17.35 -1.37 -1.78
N ALA A 76 16.48 -1.90 -0.92
CA ALA A 76 15.29 -2.66 -1.33
C ALA A 76 14.26 -1.80 -2.09
N TYR A 77 14.15 -0.51 -1.75
CA TYR A 77 13.22 0.40 -2.42
C TYR A 77 13.53 0.62 -3.91
N LYS A 78 14.77 0.36 -4.36
CA LYS A 78 15.15 0.49 -5.78
C LYS A 78 14.32 -0.42 -6.69
N ASP A 79 13.89 -1.56 -6.18
CA ASP A 79 13.09 -2.55 -6.92
C ASP A 79 11.60 -2.48 -6.56
N TRP A 80 11.19 -1.47 -5.79
CA TRP A 80 9.80 -1.31 -5.38
C TRP A 80 8.97 -0.66 -6.50
N VAL A 81 7.84 -1.29 -6.82
CA VAL A 81 6.95 -0.88 -7.92
C VAL A 81 5.51 -0.81 -7.40
N LEU A 82 4.90 0.38 -7.47
CA LEU A 82 3.57 0.63 -6.90
C LEU A 82 2.47 -0.29 -7.47
N PRO A 83 2.32 -0.45 -8.80
CA PRO A 83 1.32 -1.38 -9.35
C PRO A 83 1.47 -2.84 -8.90
N GLU A 84 2.70 -3.26 -8.60
CA GLU A 84 2.98 -4.63 -8.13
C GLU A 84 2.61 -4.84 -6.65
N GLN A 85 2.19 -3.79 -5.94
CA GLN A 85 1.67 -3.91 -4.57
C GLN A 85 0.19 -4.35 -4.56
N ALA A 86 -0.48 -4.39 -5.71
CA ALA A 86 -1.79 -5.01 -5.83
C ALA A 86 -1.70 -6.51 -5.47
N LEU A 87 -2.60 -7.01 -4.64
CA LEU A 87 -2.49 -8.36 -4.09
C LEU A 87 -2.41 -9.44 -5.19
N THR A 88 -3.24 -9.33 -6.23
CA THR A 88 -3.23 -10.26 -7.36
C THR A 88 -1.90 -10.22 -8.13
N ALA A 89 -1.35 -9.03 -8.35
CA ALA A 89 -0.07 -8.84 -9.02
C ALA A 89 1.11 -9.39 -8.19
N ASP A 90 1.12 -9.17 -6.88
CA ASP A 90 2.13 -9.73 -5.97
C ASP A 90 2.10 -11.27 -5.96
N LEU A 91 0.90 -11.86 -5.86
CA LEU A 91 0.73 -13.32 -5.86
C LEU A 91 1.24 -13.97 -7.16
N ILE A 92 0.94 -13.35 -8.31
CA ILE A 92 1.45 -13.80 -9.61
C ILE A 92 2.97 -13.62 -9.67
N LYS A 93 3.49 -12.44 -9.30
CA LYS A 93 4.92 -12.13 -9.33
C LYS A 93 5.75 -13.10 -8.50
N ARG A 94 5.25 -13.54 -7.35
CA ARG A 94 5.91 -14.53 -6.48
C ARG A 94 5.77 -15.98 -6.97
N GLY A 95 4.99 -16.21 -8.03
CA GLY A 95 4.76 -17.55 -8.57
C GLY A 95 3.91 -18.43 -7.65
N VAL A 96 3.04 -17.83 -6.84
CA VAL A 96 2.10 -18.56 -5.95
C VAL A 96 0.67 -18.51 -6.45
N ALA A 97 0.41 -17.76 -7.51
CA ALA A 97 -0.83 -17.74 -8.27
C ALA A 97 -0.51 -17.61 -9.76
N ILE A 98 -1.50 -17.92 -10.60
CA ILE A 98 -1.48 -17.63 -12.03
C ILE A 98 -2.73 -16.84 -12.41
N GLU A 99 -2.69 -16.13 -13.54
CA GLU A 99 -3.88 -15.52 -14.11
C GLU A 99 -4.92 -16.59 -14.43
N ASP A 100 -6.16 -16.33 -14.04
CA ASP A 100 -7.31 -17.16 -14.33
C ASP A 100 -8.53 -16.26 -14.56
N PRO A 101 -8.81 -15.88 -15.83
CA PRO A 101 -9.91 -14.98 -16.15
C PRO A 101 -11.29 -15.52 -15.76
N GLU A 102 -11.42 -16.84 -15.55
CA GLU A 102 -12.68 -17.48 -15.16
C GLU A 102 -12.90 -17.45 -13.63
N SER A 103 -11.87 -17.09 -12.85
CA SER A 103 -12.02 -16.93 -11.40
C SER A 103 -12.54 -15.52 -11.05
N GLU A 104 -13.30 -15.43 -9.97
CA GLU A 104 -13.90 -14.16 -9.49
C GLU A 104 -12.85 -13.06 -9.27
N GLU A 105 -11.68 -13.46 -8.78
CA GLU A 105 -10.57 -12.57 -8.45
C GLU A 105 -9.55 -12.41 -9.59
N GLY A 106 -9.78 -13.05 -10.74
CA GLY A 106 -8.91 -13.04 -11.92
C GLY A 106 -7.60 -13.82 -11.75
N VAL A 107 -7.45 -14.55 -10.65
CA VAL A 107 -6.28 -15.38 -10.33
C VAL A 107 -6.68 -16.73 -9.75
N ARG A 108 -5.84 -17.73 -9.97
CA ARG A 108 -5.92 -19.04 -9.32
C ARG A 108 -4.70 -19.29 -8.47
N LEU A 109 -4.92 -19.52 -7.18
CA LEU A 109 -3.85 -19.88 -6.25
C LEU A 109 -3.28 -21.26 -6.57
N LEU A 110 -1.95 -21.38 -6.52
CA LEU A 110 -1.26 -22.67 -6.65
C LEU A 110 -1.21 -23.42 -5.31
N ILE A 111 -1.35 -22.69 -4.21
CA ILE A 111 -1.53 -23.23 -2.86
C ILE A 111 -2.94 -22.86 -2.43
N GLN A 112 -3.86 -23.83 -2.50
CA GLN A 112 -5.29 -23.57 -2.29
C GLN A 112 -5.58 -23.05 -0.88
N ASP A 113 -4.94 -23.63 0.14
CA ASP A 113 -5.05 -23.21 1.53
C ASP A 113 -3.83 -22.35 1.93
N TYR A 114 -3.68 -21.20 1.26
CA TYR A 114 -2.72 -20.17 1.67
C TYR A 114 -3.49 -19.05 2.40
N PRO A 115 -3.56 -19.07 3.75
CA PRO A 115 -4.52 -18.25 4.48
C PRO A 115 -4.43 -16.75 4.19
N TYR A 116 -3.20 -16.20 4.13
CA TYR A 116 -3.00 -14.79 3.78
C TYR A 116 -3.56 -14.44 2.40
N ALA A 117 -3.37 -15.30 1.41
CA ALA A 117 -3.82 -15.05 0.05
C ALA A 117 -5.33 -15.24 -0.09
N VAL A 118 -5.87 -16.32 0.49
CA VAL A 118 -7.31 -16.61 0.50
C VAL A 118 -8.09 -15.46 1.16
N ASP A 119 -7.74 -15.14 2.41
CA ASP A 119 -8.44 -14.08 3.15
C ASP A 119 -8.17 -12.70 2.53
N GLY A 120 -6.95 -12.48 2.04
CA GLY A 120 -6.56 -11.22 1.43
C GLY A 120 -7.34 -10.90 0.15
N LEU A 121 -7.62 -11.92 -0.68
CA LEU A 121 -8.36 -11.74 -1.93
C LEU A 121 -9.80 -11.29 -1.68
N GLU A 122 -10.46 -11.85 -0.66
CA GLU A 122 -11.81 -11.41 -0.25
C GLU A 122 -11.83 -9.92 0.13
N ILE A 123 -10.86 -9.49 0.95
CA ILE A 123 -10.74 -8.07 1.36
C ILE A 123 -10.41 -7.18 0.16
N TRP A 124 -9.50 -7.63 -0.71
CA TRP A 124 -9.11 -6.91 -1.92
C TRP A 124 -10.32 -6.68 -2.84
N SER A 125 -11.12 -7.71 -3.08
CA SER A 125 -12.34 -7.66 -3.90
C SER A 125 -13.35 -6.68 -3.33
N ALA A 126 -13.61 -6.75 -2.02
CA ALA A 126 -14.53 -5.83 -1.35
C ALA A 126 -14.09 -4.36 -1.48
N ILE A 127 -12.79 -4.08 -1.30
CA ILE A 127 -12.24 -2.72 -1.47
C ILE A 127 -12.34 -2.27 -2.94
N LYS A 128 -11.99 -3.14 -3.89
CA LYS A 128 -12.05 -2.86 -5.33
C LYS A 128 -13.48 -2.47 -5.73
N ASN A 129 -14.47 -3.27 -5.34
CA ASN A 129 -15.88 -3.01 -5.65
C ASN A 129 -16.36 -1.69 -5.05
N TRP A 130 -16.06 -1.44 -3.77
CA TRP A 130 -16.38 -0.16 -3.13
C TRP A 130 -15.77 1.05 -3.85
N VAL A 131 -14.47 0.99 -4.15
CA VAL A 131 -13.77 2.09 -4.83
C VAL A 131 -14.32 2.31 -6.24
N GLN A 132 -14.61 1.23 -6.98
CA GLN A 132 -15.18 1.31 -8.32
C GLN A 132 -16.56 1.98 -8.31
N GLU A 133 -17.44 1.57 -7.40
CA GLU A 133 -18.77 2.18 -7.23
C GLU A 133 -18.66 3.65 -6.83
N TYR A 134 -17.82 3.97 -5.83
CA TYR A 134 -17.62 5.32 -5.36
C TYR A 134 -17.11 6.26 -6.47
N CYS A 135 -16.06 5.86 -7.18
CA CYS A 135 -15.46 6.67 -8.25
C CYS A 135 -16.45 6.90 -9.40
N THR A 136 -17.27 5.89 -9.74
CA THR A 136 -18.29 6.00 -10.79
C THR A 136 -19.36 7.04 -10.46
N ILE A 137 -19.58 7.40 -9.19
CA ILE A 137 -20.52 8.48 -8.82
C ILE A 137 -20.01 9.84 -9.32
N TYR A 138 -18.71 10.11 -9.17
CA TYR A 138 -18.11 11.42 -9.42
C TYR A 138 -17.47 11.55 -10.80
N TYR A 139 -16.92 10.47 -11.35
CA TYR A 139 -16.24 10.45 -12.65
C TYR A 139 -16.97 9.51 -13.61
N LYS A 140 -17.71 10.08 -14.56
CA LYS A 140 -18.49 9.31 -15.56
C LYS A 140 -17.71 8.98 -16.81
N THR A 141 -16.64 9.72 -17.08
CA THR A 141 -15.79 9.56 -18.26
C THR A 141 -14.34 9.84 -17.89
N ASP A 142 -13.42 9.27 -18.67
CA ASP A 142 -11.98 9.51 -18.50
C ASP A 142 -11.61 10.99 -18.68
N ASP A 143 -12.34 11.72 -19.52
CA ASP A 143 -12.16 13.16 -19.73
C ASP A 143 -12.40 13.97 -18.45
N MET A 144 -13.35 13.55 -17.60
CA MET A 144 -13.57 14.19 -16.29
C MET A 144 -12.37 13.98 -15.36
N ILE A 145 -11.74 12.81 -15.40
CA ILE A 145 -10.55 12.51 -14.61
C ILE A 145 -9.36 13.37 -15.10
N GLN A 146 -9.15 13.43 -16.42
CA GLN A 146 -8.04 14.19 -17.01
C GLN A 146 -8.14 15.71 -16.79
N LYS A 147 -9.35 16.23 -16.57
CA LYS A 147 -9.63 17.65 -16.36
C LYS A 147 -9.79 18.03 -14.88
N ASP A 148 -9.63 17.09 -13.96
CA ASP A 148 -9.68 17.37 -12.52
C ASP A 148 -8.36 18.03 -12.07
N THR A 149 -8.44 19.28 -11.64
CA THR A 149 -7.29 20.16 -11.34
C THR A 149 -7.21 20.54 -9.87
#